data_AF-A0AAD5DRC2-F1
#
_entry.id   AF-A0AAD5DRC2-F1
#
_cell.length_a   1.000
_cell.length_b   1.000
_cell.length_c   1.000
_cell.angle_alpha   90.00
_cell.angle_beta   90.00
_cell.angle_gamma   90.00
#
_symmetry.space_group_name_H-M   'P 1'
#
loop_
_entity.id
_entity.type
_entity.pdbx_description
1 polymer ?
#
loop_
_entity_poly.entity_id
_entity_poly.type
_entity_poly.pdbx_seq_one_letter_code
_entity_poly.pdbx_strand_id
1 'polypeptide(L)'
;MLGQQTTPLLGLLRKLEAQNIWRMSYNILGQQQQYSAAAAVAPAAEPAAEWIDNPSVSAQEAVKILVHQIQQSGPIKQRHLQVLYRRCQTPDDLDKALKLTRLNYLARGELQQHKPFSHKTSQILIHQALNVGAPEVAQKALKHASEFGLSHDSYKEFHPLMIYYSKQGHLQQMFEVFEFMRGHGRRPGPETCYILVKGCVDHGRPDLAELTIREFEQNGVRVRDGTKLYLDQNPRSVGCCT
;
A
#
# COMPACT_ATOMS: atom_id res chain seq x y z
N MET A 1 24.26 -15.56 -27.84
CA MET A 1 24.21 -16.40 -26.62
C MET A 1 25.04 -15.74 -25.54
N LEU A 2 24.43 -15.16 -24.52
CA LEU A 2 25.11 -14.72 -23.31
C LEU A 2 24.23 -15.15 -22.14
N GLY A 3 24.55 -16.33 -21.59
CA GLY A 3 23.91 -16.84 -20.39
C GLY A 3 24.23 -15.93 -19.22
N GLN A 4 23.20 -15.35 -18.61
CA GLN A 4 23.32 -14.50 -17.45
C GLN A 4 23.60 -15.39 -16.24
N GLN A 5 24.83 -15.33 -15.72
CA GLN A 5 25.15 -15.90 -14.42
C GLN A 5 24.50 -15.05 -13.34
N THR A 6 23.54 -15.64 -12.64
CA THR A 6 23.02 -15.14 -11.36
C THR A 6 24.21 -14.96 -10.41
N THR A 7 24.53 -13.72 -10.04
CA THR A 7 25.60 -13.49 -9.07
C THR A 7 25.22 -14.15 -7.73
N PRO A 8 26.07 -15.03 -7.17
CA PRO A 8 25.74 -15.84 -5.99
C PRO A 8 25.34 -15.00 -4.76
N LEU A 9 25.83 -13.75 -4.69
CA LEU A 9 25.47 -12.76 -3.68
C LEU A 9 23.98 -12.39 -3.68
N LEU A 10 23.37 -12.23 -4.86
CA LEU A 10 21.97 -11.81 -4.97
C LEU A 10 21.02 -12.96 -4.56
N GLY A 11 21.38 -14.19 -4.92
CA GLY A 11 20.68 -15.40 -4.47
C GLY A 11 20.82 -15.63 -2.96
N LEU A 12 21.97 -15.34 -2.38
CA LEU A 12 22.20 -15.42 -0.94
C LEU A 12 21.36 -14.38 -0.18
N LEU A 13 21.36 -13.12 -0.63
CA LEU A 13 20.56 -12.05 -0.02
C LEU A 13 19.07 -12.42 0.04
N ARG A 14 18.53 -13.00 -1.04
CA ARG A 14 17.14 -13.48 -1.08
C ARG A 14 16.87 -14.64 -0.16
N LYS A 15 17.80 -15.60 -0.05
CA LYS A 15 17.68 -16.69 0.92
C LYS A 15 17.64 -16.13 2.34
N LEU A 16 18.46 -15.12 2.65
CA LEU A 16 18.50 -14.47 3.96
C LEU A 16 17.25 -13.63 4.24
N GLU A 17 16.78 -12.84 3.28
CA GLU A 17 15.52 -12.07 3.43
C GLU A 17 14.30 -12.99 3.53
N ALA A 18 14.23 -14.05 2.73
CA ALA A 18 13.17 -15.06 2.82
C ALA A 18 13.22 -15.81 4.15
N GLN A 19 14.41 -16.18 4.64
CA GLN A 19 14.59 -16.76 5.97
C GLN A 19 14.20 -15.79 7.08
N ASN A 20 14.50 -14.49 6.96
CA ASN A 20 14.12 -13.47 7.94
C ASN A 20 12.61 -13.23 7.94
N ILE A 21 11.96 -13.16 6.77
CA ILE A 21 10.50 -13.07 6.65
C ILE A 21 9.85 -14.33 7.23
N TRP A 22 10.41 -15.52 6.93
CA TRP A 22 9.95 -16.80 7.48
C TRP A 22 10.08 -16.81 9.00
N ARG A 23 11.25 -16.51 9.56
CA ARG A 23 11.50 -16.43 11.01
C ARG A 23 10.58 -15.42 11.70
N MET A 24 10.37 -14.24 11.11
CA MET A 24 9.45 -13.24 11.66
C MET A 24 7.98 -13.71 11.61
N SER A 25 7.58 -14.39 10.54
CA SER A 25 6.22 -14.95 10.42
C SER A 25 5.99 -16.16 11.35
N TYR A 26 7.01 -16.99 11.56
CA TYR A 26 6.94 -18.19 12.40
C TYR A 26 7.12 -17.89 13.89
N ASN A 27 7.93 -16.91 14.27
CA ASN A 27 8.10 -16.54 15.68
C ASN A 27 6.83 -15.90 16.29
N ILE A 28 5.98 -15.27 15.45
CA ILE A 28 4.67 -14.74 15.89
C ILE A 28 3.64 -15.89 16.05
N LEU A 29 3.79 -16.98 15.30
CA LEU A 29 2.97 -18.20 15.42
C LEU A 29 3.51 -19.22 16.44
N GLY A 30 4.78 -19.08 16.85
CA GLY A 30 5.49 -19.98 17.75
C GLY A 30 5.03 -19.94 19.21
N GLN A 31 4.16 -19.00 19.58
CA GLN A 31 3.50 -19.00 20.89
C GLN A 31 2.20 -19.83 20.95
N GLN A 32 1.73 -20.42 19.85
CA GLN A 32 0.40 -21.05 19.87
C GLN A 32 0.28 -22.52 19.45
N GLN A 33 1.33 -23.26 19.08
CA GLN A 33 1.20 -24.71 18.99
C GLN A 33 2.55 -25.46 18.98
N GLN A 34 2.92 -25.97 20.15
CA GLN A 34 3.63 -27.24 20.26
C GLN A 34 2.65 -28.36 19.92
N TYR A 35 2.67 -28.91 18.70
CA TYR A 35 2.22 -30.28 18.45
C TYR A 35 3.05 -30.95 17.34
N SER A 36 3.81 -31.94 17.80
CA SER A 36 4.38 -33.13 17.16
C SER A 36 4.75 -33.13 15.67
N ALA A 37 6.05 -33.38 15.44
CA ALA A 37 6.61 -33.91 14.20
C ALA A 37 6.17 -35.37 13.94
N ALA A 38 5.79 -35.69 12.70
CA ALA A 38 6.21 -36.88 11.93
C ALA A 38 5.40 -37.01 10.61
N ALA A 39 5.97 -37.78 9.67
CA ALA A 39 5.45 -38.26 8.37
C ALA A 39 5.66 -37.30 7.18
N ALA A 40 6.63 -37.54 6.27
CA ALA A 40 6.83 -38.64 5.31
C ALA A 40 6.40 -38.24 3.89
N VAL A 41 7.26 -38.59 2.93
CA VAL A 41 7.28 -38.22 1.50
C VAL A 41 6.26 -39.04 0.68
N ALA A 42 5.47 -38.40 -0.20
CA ALA A 42 4.85 -39.00 -1.41
C ALA A 42 4.27 -37.88 -2.36
N PRO A 43 3.82 -38.17 -3.60
CA PRO A 43 4.42 -37.67 -4.86
C PRO A 43 3.54 -36.66 -5.65
N ALA A 44 4.07 -36.18 -6.78
CA ALA A 44 3.45 -35.20 -7.68
C ALA A 44 2.23 -35.72 -8.46
N ALA A 45 1.10 -34.97 -8.47
CA ALA A 45 0.12 -34.88 -9.57
C ALA A 45 -0.93 -33.74 -9.38
N GLU A 46 -1.04 -32.91 -10.42
CA GLU A 46 -2.04 -31.95 -10.98
C GLU A 46 -3.49 -31.81 -10.43
N PRO A 47 -4.27 -30.78 -10.83
CA PRO A 47 -3.97 -29.37 -11.11
C PRO A 47 -4.41 -28.52 -9.90
N ALA A 48 -3.66 -27.47 -9.57
CA ALA A 48 -4.09 -26.55 -8.53
C ALA A 48 -5.45 -25.95 -8.95
N ALA A 49 -6.54 -26.32 -8.26
CA ALA A 49 -7.70 -25.44 -8.19
C ALA A 49 -7.13 -24.10 -7.73
N GLU A 50 -6.97 -23.16 -8.67
CA GLU A 50 -6.17 -21.96 -8.46
C GLU A 50 -6.75 -21.29 -7.23
N TRP A 51 -5.96 -21.13 -6.16
CA TRP A 51 -6.41 -20.53 -4.90
C TRP A 51 -7.10 -19.16 -5.11
N ILE A 52 -6.90 -18.55 -6.28
CA ILE A 52 -7.62 -17.38 -6.78
C ILE A 52 -9.14 -17.60 -6.83
N ASP A 53 -9.62 -18.72 -7.36
CA ASP A 53 -11.04 -18.98 -7.58
C ASP A 53 -11.72 -19.61 -6.36
N ASN A 54 -10.94 -20.05 -5.37
CA ASN A 54 -11.47 -20.64 -4.15
C ASN A 54 -11.68 -19.57 -3.06
N PRO A 55 -12.93 -19.19 -2.73
CA PRO A 55 -13.22 -18.17 -1.71
C PRO A 55 -12.93 -18.64 -0.29
N SER A 56 -12.79 -19.96 -0.04
CA SER A 56 -12.50 -20.49 1.30
C SER A 56 -11.05 -20.29 1.75
N VAL A 57 -10.15 -19.95 0.83
CA VAL A 57 -8.73 -19.75 1.13
C VAL A 57 -8.54 -18.41 1.85
N SER A 58 -8.07 -18.46 3.09
CA SER A 58 -7.76 -17.27 3.88
C SER A 58 -6.57 -16.49 3.30
N ALA A 59 -6.43 -15.21 3.67
CA ALA A 59 -5.28 -14.41 3.26
C ALA A 59 -3.94 -15.03 3.69
N GLN A 60 -3.89 -15.61 4.89
CA GLN A 60 -2.69 -16.25 5.42
C GLN A 60 -2.30 -17.49 4.62
N GLU A 61 -3.28 -18.31 4.26
CA GLU A 61 -3.03 -19.52 3.46
C GLU A 61 -2.62 -19.14 2.02
N ALA A 62 -3.28 -18.14 1.44
CA ALA A 62 -2.88 -17.56 0.16
C ALA A 62 -1.42 -17.07 0.16
N VAL A 63 -0.97 -16.41 1.24
CA VAL A 63 0.43 -15.99 1.38
C VAL A 63 1.37 -17.20 1.36
N LYS A 64 1.07 -18.28 2.11
CA LYS A 64 1.92 -19.48 2.12
C LYS A 64 2.04 -20.11 0.73
N ILE A 65 0.91 -20.28 0.04
CA ILE A 65 0.84 -20.81 -1.32
C ILE A 65 1.71 -19.97 -2.27
N LEU A 66 1.57 -18.64 -2.21
CA LEU A 66 2.32 -17.73 -3.08
C LEU A 66 3.82 -17.67 -2.74
N VAL A 67 4.22 -17.76 -1.47
CA VAL A 67 5.64 -17.87 -1.10
C VAL A 67 6.24 -19.12 -1.71
N HIS A 68 5.58 -20.27 -1.58
CA HIS A 68 6.05 -21.52 -2.15
C HIS A 68 6.17 -21.41 -3.68
N GLN A 69 5.16 -20.83 -4.35
CA GLN A 69 5.18 -20.61 -5.78
C GLN A 69 6.34 -19.70 -6.23
N ILE A 70 6.63 -18.61 -5.50
CA ILE A 70 7.75 -17.72 -5.83
C ILE A 70 9.09 -18.45 -5.73
N GLN A 71 9.27 -19.29 -4.72
CA GLN A 71 10.51 -20.02 -4.50
C GLN A 71 10.76 -21.12 -5.53
N GLN A 72 9.71 -21.80 -5.98
CA GLN A 72 9.82 -22.92 -6.92
C GLN A 72 9.81 -22.48 -8.39
N SER A 73 8.97 -21.50 -8.73
CA SER A 73 8.65 -21.15 -10.12
C SER A 73 8.97 -19.70 -10.49
N GLY A 74 9.46 -18.90 -9.55
CA GLY A 74 9.79 -17.49 -9.77
C GLY A 74 8.58 -16.54 -9.62
N PRO A 75 8.69 -15.30 -10.10
CA PRO A 75 7.75 -14.24 -9.75
C PRO A 75 6.30 -14.51 -10.20
N ILE A 76 5.36 -14.16 -9.32
CA ILE A 76 3.92 -14.29 -9.54
C ILE A 76 3.35 -13.09 -10.29
N LYS A 77 2.30 -13.34 -11.08
CA LYS A 77 1.55 -12.31 -11.82
C LYS A 77 0.86 -11.32 -10.87
N GLN A 78 0.71 -10.06 -11.30
CA GLN A 78 0.05 -8.99 -10.51
C GLN A 78 -1.37 -9.35 -10.05
N ARG A 79 -2.11 -10.14 -10.84
CA ARG A 79 -3.46 -10.60 -10.47
C ARG A 79 -3.50 -11.31 -9.12
N HIS A 80 -2.46 -12.09 -8.79
CA HIS A 80 -2.35 -12.81 -7.52
C HIS A 80 -2.25 -11.84 -6.35
N LEU A 81 -1.41 -10.82 -6.46
CA LEU A 81 -1.27 -9.77 -5.45
C LEU A 81 -2.60 -9.02 -5.25
N GLN A 82 -3.26 -8.64 -6.35
CA GLN A 82 -4.54 -7.93 -6.29
C GLN A 82 -5.65 -8.75 -5.60
N VAL A 83 -5.70 -10.06 -5.84
CA VAL A 83 -6.66 -10.96 -5.18
C VAL A 83 -6.29 -11.15 -3.72
N LEU A 84 -5.01 -11.32 -3.41
CA LEU A 84 -4.52 -11.43 -2.03
C LEU A 84 -4.91 -10.20 -1.21
N TYR A 85 -4.64 -8.98 -1.72
CA TYR A 85 -4.97 -7.76 -1.00
C TYR A 85 -6.44 -7.70 -0.65
N ARG A 86 -7.35 -8.00 -1.59
CA ARG A 86 -8.80 -7.99 -1.32
C ARG A 86 -9.23 -9.01 -0.25
N ARG A 87 -8.45 -10.05 -0.01
CA ARG A 87 -8.72 -11.07 1.02
C ARG A 87 -8.18 -10.70 2.39
N CYS A 88 -7.25 -9.76 2.50
CA CYS A 88 -6.68 -9.35 3.78
C CYS A 88 -7.76 -8.70 4.65
N GLN A 89 -7.98 -9.22 5.86
CA GLN A 89 -8.99 -8.70 6.79
C GLN A 89 -8.37 -8.05 8.03
N THR A 90 -7.08 -8.30 8.28
CA THR A 90 -6.37 -7.78 9.45
C THR A 90 -5.14 -6.96 9.05
N PRO A 91 -4.64 -6.06 9.92
CA PRO A 91 -3.38 -5.35 9.68
C PRO A 91 -2.18 -6.31 9.49
N ASP A 92 -2.18 -7.44 10.20
CA ASP A 92 -1.14 -8.47 10.07
C ASP A 92 -1.18 -9.16 8.70
N ASP A 93 -2.37 -9.47 8.17
CA ASP A 93 -2.50 -10.01 6.82
C ASP A 93 -1.94 -9.06 5.77
N LEU A 94 -2.18 -7.75 5.93
CA LEU A 94 -1.68 -6.72 5.04
C LEU A 94 -0.16 -6.57 5.12
N ASP A 95 0.43 -6.61 6.32
CA ASP A 95 1.90 -6.55 6.47
C ASP A 95 2.57 -7.80 5.87
N LYS A 96 1.98 -8.98 6.05
CA LYS A 96 2.43 -10.22 5.38
C LYS A 96 2.30 -10.12 3.86
N ALA A 97 1.18 -9.59 3.36
CA ALA A 97 0.99 -9.36 1.93
C ALA A 97 1.98 -8.35 1.35
N LEU A 98 2.36 -7.31 2.12
CA LEU A 98 3.35 -6.32 1.73
C LEU A 98 4.77 -6.92 1.69
N LYS A 99 5.12 -7.78 2.66
CA LYS A 99 6.37 -8.57 2.65
C LYS A 99 6.44 -9.51 1.44
N LEU A 100 5.36 -10.22 1.13
CA LEU A 100 5.25 -11.05 -0.09
C LEU A 100 5.42 -10.18 -1.36
N THR A 101 4.86 -8.97 -1.36
CA THR A 101 4.97 -8.04 -2.49
C THR A 101 6.43 -7.67 -2.76
N ARG A 102 7.21 -7.35 -1.71
CA ARG A 102 8.66 -7.13 -1.80
C ARG A 102 9.37 -8.36 -2.37
N LEU A 103 9.09 -9.55 -1.81
CA LEU A 103 9.68 -10.80 -2.26
C LEU A 103 9.41 -11.03 -3.76
N ASN A 104 8.19 -10.79 -4.21
CA ASN A 104 7.83 -10.91 -5.62
C ASN A 104 8.54 -9.87 -6.50
N TYR A 105 8.66 -8.62 -6.03
CA TYR A 105 9.35 -7.57 -6.78
C TYR A 105 10.84 -7.88 -6.93
N LEU A 106 11.49 -8.35 -5.88
CA LEU A 106 12.86 -8.84 -5.94
C LEU A 106 12.97 -9.99 -6.95
N ALA A 107 12.08 -11.00 -6.87
CA ALA A 107 12.02 -12.10 -7.85
C ALA A 107 11.96 -11.61 -9.31
N ARG A 108 11.16 -10.57 -9.60
CA ARG A 108 11.10 -9.92 -10.92
C ARG A 108 12.41 -9.24 -11.32
N GLY A 109 13.12 -8.63 -10.37
CA GLY A 109 14.42 -8.01 -10.60
C GLY A 109 15.49 -8.98 -11.10
N GLU A 110 15.41 -10.27 -10.75
CA GLU A 110 16.34 -11.31 -11.29
C GLU A 110 16.12 -11.56 -12.77
N LEU A 111 14.88 -11.35 -13.23
CA LEU A 111 14.49 -11.46 -14.64
C LEU A 111 14.63 -10.12 -15.38
N GLN A 112 15.36 -9.17 -14.81
CA GLN A 112 15.52 -7.80 -15.33
C GLN A 112 14.19 -7.04 -15.52
N GLN A 113 13.15 -7.44 -14.79
CA GLN A 113 11.83 -6.80 -14.85
C GLN A 113 11.69 -5.74 -13.74
N HIS A 114 12.40 -4.62 -13.90
CA HIS A 114 12.44 -3.56 -12.87
C HIS A 114 11.20 -2.64 -12.85
N LYS A 115 10.30 -2.75 -13.83
CA LYS A 115 9.10 -1.90 -13.91
C LYS A 115 8.19 -2.10 -12.67
N PRO A 116 7.77 -1.01 -12.01
CA PRO A 116 6.78 -1.07 -10.94
C PRO A 116 5.50 -1.80 -11.34
N PHE A 117 4.78 -2.29 -10.35
CA PHE A 117 3.42 -2.80 -10.51
C PHE A 117 2.49 -1.67 -10.96
N SER A 118 1.36 -2.04 -11.56
CA SER A 118 0.40 -1.07 -12.07
C SER A 118 -0.17 -0.18 -10.94
N HIS A 119 -0.58 1.04 -11.28
CA HIS A 119 -1.30 1.95 -10.37
C HIS A 119 -2.50 1.26 -9.70
N LYS A 120 -3.21 0.40 -10.44
CA LYS A 120 -4.33 -0.40 -9.93
C LYS A 120 -3.89 -1.31 -8.77
N THR A 121 -2.71 -1.93 -8.86
CA THR A 121 -2.18 -2.81 -7.81
C THR A 121 -1.90 -2.02 -6.52
N SER A 122 -1.22 -0.86 -6.59
CA SER A 122 -1.01 0.01 -5.43
C SER A 122 -2.33 0.50 -4.84
N GLN A 123 -3.25 0.93 -5.70
CA GLN A 123 -4.56 1.46 -5.31
C GLN A 123 -5.38 0.41 -4.56
N ILE A 124 -5.40 -0.85 -5.00
CA ILE A 124 -6.13 -1.93 -4.30
C ILE A 124 -5.55 -2.17 -2.91
N LEU A 125 -4.21 -2.21 -2.77
CA LEU A 125 -3.57 -2.37 -1.45
C LEU A 125 -3.92 -1.21 -0.53
N ILE A 126 -3.79 0.02 -1.01
CA ILE A 126 -4.04 1.23 -0.22
C ILE A 126 -5.49 1.26 0.24
N HIS A 127 -6.47 1.08 -0.67
CA HIS A 127 -7.88 1.05 -0.29
C HIS A 127 -8.20 -0.06 0.70
N GLN A 128 -7.65 -1.26 0.50
CA GLN A 128 -7.88 -2.33 1.46
C GLN A 128 -7.31 -1.99 2.84
N ALA A 129 -6.09 -1.44 2.91
CA ALA A 129 -5.49 -1.04 4.17
C ALA A 129 -6.34 0.00 4.91
N LEU A 130 -6.89 0.96 4.19
CA LEU A 130 -7.82 1.95 4.76
C LEU A 130 -9.14 1.32 5.21
N ASN A 131 -9.69 0.37 4.45
CA ASN A 131 -10.93 -0.34 4.78
C ASN A 131 -10.79 -1.21 6.05
N VAL A 132 -9.62 -1.83 6.24
CA VAL A 132 -9.29 -2.63 7.43
C VAL A 132 -8.94 -1.75 8.64
N GLY A 133 -8.82 -0.43 8.46
CA GLY A 133 -8.43 0.49 9.53
C GLY A 133 -6.94 0.42 9.86
N ALA A 134 -6.09 0.10 8.88
CA ALA A 134 -4.64 0.03 9.01
C ALA A 134 -3.94 1.12 8.14
N PRO A 135 -4.19 2.42 8.38
CA PRO A 135 -3.63 3.50 7.58
C PRO A 135 -2.09 3.56 7.64
N GLU A 136 -1.47 3.01 8.68
CA GLU A 136 -0.01 2.90 8.83
C GLU A 136 0.57 1.99 7.75
N VAL A 137 -0.13 0.92 7.36
CA VAL A 137 0.29 0.02 6.28
C VAL A 137 0.19 0.73 4.94
N ALA A 138 -0.87 1.51 4.71
CA ALA A 138 -1.00 2.35 3.51
C ALA A 138 0.12 3.40 3.43
N GLN A 139 0.43 4.06 4.56
CA GLN A 139 1.51 5.04 4.63
C GLN A 139 2.88 4.40 4.37
N LYS A 140 3.16 3.23 4.97
CA LYS A 140 4.38 2.45 4.73
C LYS A 140 4.51 2.04 3.26
N ALA A 141 3.42 1.58 2.64
CA ALA A 141 3.38 1.19 1.24
C ALA A 141 3.70 2.37 0.30
N LEU A 142 3.22 3.58 0.62
CA LEU A 142 3.54 4.80 -0.15
C LEU A 142 4.97 5.30 0.11
N LYS A 143 5.43 5.29 1.36
CA LYS A 143 6.78 5.76 1.75
C LYS A 143 7.90 4.92 1.13
N HIS A 144 7.71 3.60 1.11
CA HIS A 144 8.69 2.64 0.60
C HIS A 144 8.23 1.98 -0.70
N ALA A 145 7.45 2.70 -1.52
CA ALA A 145 6.84 2.16 -2.73
C ALA A 145 7.88 1.59 -3.71
N SER A 146 9.06 2.21 -3.84
CA SER A 146 10.16 1.70 -4.66
C SER A 146 10.69 0.34 -4.17
N GLU A 147 10.77 0.11 -2.86
CA GLU A 147 11.20 -1.17 -2.28
C GLU A 147 10.19 -2.29 -2.51
N PHE A 148 8.90 -1.95 -2.52
CA PHE A 148 7.82 -2.90 -2.80
C PHE A 148 7.52 -3.03 -4.30
N GLY A 149 8.16 -2.23 -5.15
CA GLY A 149 7.82 -2.15 -6.57
C GLY A 149 6.40 -1.63 -6.83
N LEU A 150 5.81 -0.88 -5.91
CA LEU A 150 4.50 -0.26 -6.06
C LEU A 150 4.61 1.06 -6.83
N SER A 151 3.66 1.33 -7.73
CA SER A 151 3.59 2.64 -8.37
C SER A 151 3.10 3.70 -7.37
N HIS A 152 3.78 4.83 -7.36
CA HIS A 152 3.41 6.06 -6.64
C HIS A 152 3.70 7.30 -7.49
N ASP A 153 3.66 7.13 -8.82
CA ASP A 153 4.10 8.14 -9.78
C ASP A 153 3.15 9.32 -9.92
N SER A 154 1.90 9.14 -9.47
CA SER A 154 0.85 10.15 -9.50
C SER A 154 0.49 10.62 -8.09
N TYR A 155 0.07 11.87 -7.99
CA TYR A 155 -0.54 12.40 -6.77
C TYR A 155 -1.80 11.60 -6.37
N LYS A 156 -2.43 10.90 -7.33
CA LYS A 156 -3.66 10.11 -7.12
C LYS A 156 -3.46 8.92 -6.19
N GLU A 157 -2.25 8.37 -6.06
CA GLU A 157 -1.99 7.28 -5.13
C GLU A 157 -2.04 7.73 -3.65
N PHE A 158 -1.84 9.02 -3.38
CA PHE A 158 -1.85 9.58 -2.02
C PHE A 158 -3.25 10.01 -1.58
N HIS A 159 -4.14 10.32 -2.53
CA HIS A 159 -5.49 10.82 -2.26
C HIS A 159 -6.32 9.92 -1.33
N PRO A 160 -6.37 8.58 -1.47
CA PRO A 160 -7.14 7.75 -0.57
C PRO A 160 -6.74 7.93 0.90
N LEU A 161 -5.43 8.01 1.18
CA LEU A 161 -4.92 8.18 2.54
C LEU A 161 -5.21 9.61 3.07
N MET A 162 -5.09 10.64 2.22
CA MET A 162 -5.47 12.00 2.59
C MET A 162 -6.96 12.12 2.91
N ILE A 163 -7.82 11.53 2.07
CA ILE A 163 -9.29 11.49 2.29
C ILE A 163 -9.61 10.73 3.57
N TYR A 164 -8.89 9.63 3.86
CA TYR A 164 -9.08 8.89 5.09
C TYR A 164 -8.81 9.78 6.30
N TYR A 165 -7.64 10.44 6.39
CA TYR A 165 -7.35 11.32 7.52
C TYR A 165 -8.28 12.53 7.58
N SER A 166 -8.68 13.08 6.43
CA SER A 166 -9.70 14.13 6.33
C SER A 166 -11.06 13.73 6.89
N LYS A 167 -11.46 12.45 6.83
CA LYS A 167 -12.73 11.99 7.39
C LYS A 167 -12.66 11.77 8.90
N GLN A 168 -11.47 11.60 9.45
CA GLN A 168 -11.23 11.20 10.84
C GLN A 168 -10.90 12.38 11.77
N GLY A 169 -10.88 13.64 11.32
CA GLY A 169 -10.39 14.73 12.17
C GLY A 169 -8.89 14.97 12.10
N HIS A 170 -8.15 14.06 11.45
CA HIS A 170 -6.70 13.95 11.56
C HIS A 170 -5.97 14.90 10.59
N LEU A 171 -6.21 16.20 10.74
CA LEU A 171 -5.70 17.22 9.82
C LEU A 171 -4.17 17.22 9.74
N GLN A 172 -3.47 17.03 10.86
CA GLN A 172 -2.02 16.97 10.87
C GLN A 172 -1.50 15.84 9.96
N GLN A 173 -2.00 14.61 10.14
CA GLN A 173 -1.60 13.47 9.31
C GLN A 173 -2.00 13.67 7.84
N MET A 174 -3.13 14.31 7.57
CA MET A 174 -3.53 14.67 6.21
C MET A 174 -2.50 15.59 5.54
N PHE A 175 -2.05 16.64 6.24
CA PHE A 175 -1.03 17.57 5.72
C PHE A 175 0.36 16.91 5.64
N GLU A 176 0.73 16.03 6.56
CA GLU A 176 1.98 15.26 6.48
C GLU A 176 2.02 14.39 5.21
N VAL A 177 0.90 13.75 4.84
CA VAL A 177 0.81 12.98 3.58
C VAL A 177 0.94 13.89 2.36
N PHE A 178 0.32 15.08 2.40
CA PHE A 178 0.43 16.08 1.35
C PHE A 178 1.87 16.58 1.15
N GLU A 179 2.57 16.92 2.23
CA GLU A 179 3.96 17.37 2.19
C GLU A 179 4.89 16.25 1.74
N PHE A 180 4.67 15.02 2.21
CA PHE A 180 5.43 13.86 1.73
C PHE A 180 5.28 13.66 0.21
N MET A 181 4.05 13.76 -0.30
CA MET A 181 3.75 13.66 -1.73
C MET A 181 4.51 14.74 -2.52
N ARG A 182 4.50 16.00 -2.05
CA ARG A 182 5.24 17.12 -2.69
C ARG A 182 6.75 16.92 -2.64
N GLY A 183 7.28 16.51 -1.50
CA GLY A 183 8.71 16.25 -1.30
C GLY A 183 9.26 15.18 -2.25
N HIS A 184 8.40 14.29 -2.75
CA HIS A 184 8.75 13.28 -3.77
C HIS A 184 8.49 13.75 -5.21
N GLY A 185 8.37 15.06 -5.42
CA GLY A 185 8.21 15.68 -6.73
C GLY A 185 6.84 15.44 -7.38
N ARG A 186 5.85 14.94 -6.62
CA ARG A 186 4.49 14.72 -7.15
C ARG A 186 3.73 16.04 -7.13
N ARG A 187 3.34 16.51 -8.31
CA ARG A 187 2.64 17.79 -8.46
C ARG A 187 1.19 17.67 -8.00
N PRO A 188 0.78 18.37 -6.92
CA PRO A 188 -0.61 18.37 -6.50
C PRO A 188 -1.48 19.07 -7.55
N GLY A 189 -2.71 18.61 -7.72
CA GLY A 189 -3.68 19.17 -8.67
C GLY A 189 -4.89 19.81 -7.97
N PRO A 190 -5.87 20.31 -8.74
CA PRO A 190 -7.07 20.94 -8.17
C PRO A 190 -7.87 20.00 -7.25
N GLU A 191 -7.85 18.70 -7.52
CA GLU A 191 -8.45 17.68 -6.64
C GLU A 191 -7.75 17.61 -5.28
N THR A 192 -6.42 17.71 -5.25
CA THR A 192 -5.66 17.73 -3.98
C THR A 192 -6.08 18.94 -3.13
N CYS A 193 -6.20 20.11 -3.75
CA CYS A 193 -6.67 21.32 -3.08
C CYS A 193 -8.06 21.10 -2.48
N TYR A 194 -8.98 20.51 -3.24
CA TYR A 194 -10.33 20.23 -2.76
C TYR A 194 -10.34 19.30 -1.54
N ILE A 195 -9.56 18.21 -1.56
CA ILE A 195 -9.45 17.29 -0.42
C ILE A 195 -8.99 18.02 0.85
N LEU A 196 -7.93 18.81 0.75
CA LEU A 196 -7.37 19.57 1.88
C LEU A 196 -8.36 20.62 2.41
N VAL A 197 -8.94 21.42 1.51
CA VAL A 197 -9.93 22.46 1.85
C VAL A 197 -11.14 21.85 2.52
N LYS A 198 -11.69 20.78 1.93
CA LYS A 198 -12.86 20.08 2.49
C LYS A 198 -12.55 19.57 3.90
N GLY A 199 -11.43 18.89 4.10
CA GLY A 199 -11.04 18.38 5.42
C GLY A 199 -10.90 19.50 6.46
N CYS A 200 -10.27 20.61 6.09
CA CYS A 200 -10.12 21.77 6.97
C CYS A 200 -11.49 22.37 7.35
N VAL A 201 -12.36 22.62 6.37
CA VAL A 201 -13.70 23.19 6.58
C VAL A 201 -14.57 22.28 7.44
N ASP A 202 -14.63 20.98 7.11
CA ASP A 202 -15.44 19.98 7.84
C ASP A 202 -15.04 19.85 9.31
N HIS A 203 -13.83 20.28 9.66
CA HIS A 203 -13.26 20.15 11.00
C HIS A 203 -12.97 21.51 11.64
N GLY A 204 -13.71 22.55 11.22
CA GLY A 204 -13.73 23.85 11.90
C GLY A 204 -12.45 24.67 11.70
N ARG A 205 -11.68 24.41 10.65
CA ARG A 205 -10.43 25.12 10.29
C ARG A 205 -10.52 25.85 8.94
N PRO A 206 -11.51 26.74 8.72
CA PRO A 206 -11.61 27.51 7.49
C PRO A 206 -10.41 28.45 7.26
N ASP A 207 -9.70 28.82 8.33
CA ASP A 207 -8.43 29.56 8.27
C ASP A 207 -7.36 28.77 7.49
N LEU A 208 -7.20 27.48 7.77
CA LEU A 208 -6.28 26.60 7.04
C LEU A 208 -6.74 26.36 5.60
N ALA A 209 -8.06 26.26 5.39
CA ALA A 209 -8.62 26.11 4.05
C ALA A 209 -8.30 27.32 3.15
N GLU A 210 -8.43 28.54 3.67
CA GLU A 210 -8.09 29.77 2.95
C GLU A 210 -6.60 29.83 2.61
N LEU A 211 -5.73 29.50 3.57
CA LEU A 211 -4.29 29.41 3.34
C LEU A 211 -3.94 28.37 2.28
N THR A 212 -4.60 27.21 2.30
CA THR A 212 -4.42 26.15 1.30
C THR A 212 -4.77 26.65 -0.11
N ILE A 213 -5.91 27.35 -0.28
CA ILE A 213 -6.30 27.89 -1.59
C ILE A 213 -5.25 28.87 -2.09
N ARG A 214 -4.83 29.82 -1.25
CA ARG A 214 -3.81 30.82 -1.60
C ARG A 214 -2.51 30.16 -2.03
N GLU A 215 -2.06 29.14 -1.30
CA GLU A 215 -0.84 28.40 -1.65
C GLU A 215 -0.97 27.72 -3.01
N PHE A 216 -2.09 27.05 -3.31
CA PHE A 216 -2.28 26.38 -4.59
C PHE A 216 -2.31 27.37 -5.76
N GLU A 217 -2.95 28.52 -5.60
CA GLU A 217 -2.97 29.58 -6.61
C GLU A 217 -1.58 30.19 -6.85
N GLN A 218 -0.81 30.45 -5.78
CA GLN A 218 0.58 30.92 -5.87
C GLN A 218 1.49 29.93 -6.61
N ASN A 219 1.22 28.63 -6.48
CA ASN A 219 1.92 27.57 -7.20
C ASN A 219 1.35 27.32 -8.63
N GLY A 220 0.47 28.21 -9.12
CA GLY A 220 -0.08 28.14 -10.48
C GLY A 220 -1.12 27.04 -10.70
N VAL A 221 -1.68 26.47 -9.63
CA VAL A 221 -2.76 25.48 -9.73
C VAL A 221 -4.11 26.21 -9.76
N ARG A 222 -4.85 26.03 -10.85
CA ARG A 222 -6.22 26.55 -10.96
C ARG A 222 -7.15 25.82 -10.00
N VAL A 223 -7.47 26.46 -8.88
CA VAL A 223 -8.46 25.97 -7.91
C VAL A 223 -9.85 25.94 -8.56
N ARG A 224 -10.64 24.91 -8.24
CA ARG A 224 -12.00 24.76 -8.78
C ARG A 224 -12.94 25.77 -8.12
N ASP A 225 -13.89 26.31 -8.87
CA ASP A 225 -14.88 27.24 -8.34
C ASP A 225 -15.69 26.60 -7.20
N GLY A 226 -16.05 25.31 -7.35
CA GLY A 226 -16.71 24.54 -6.29
C GLY A 226 -15.90 24.40 -5.00
N THR A 227 -14.55 24.44 -5.06
CA THR A 227 -13.70 24.41 -3.87
C THR A 227 -13.77 25.73 -3.10
N LYS A 228 -13.79 26.86 -3.81
CA LYS A 228 -13.96 28.20 -3.21
C LYS A 228 -15.35 28.36 -2.61
N LEU A 229 -16.36 27.95 -3.38
CA LEU A 229 -17.76 27.96 -2.93
C LEU A 229 -17.96 27.11 -1.67
N TYR A 230 -17.27 25.97 -1.55
CA TYR A 230 -17.34 25.12 -0.35
C TYR A 230 -16.87 25.84 0.91
N LEU A 231 -15.79 26.63 0.80
CA LEU A 231 -15.29 27.46 1.89
C LEU A 231 -16.28 28.57 2.24
N ASP A 232 -16.80 29.28 1.23
CA ASP A 232 -17.71 30.40 1.41
C ASP A 232 -19.06 30.00 2.04
N GLN A 233 -19.56 28.80 1.72
CA GLN A 233 -20.82 28.27 2.24
C GLN A 233 -20.71 27.70 3.66
N ASN A 234 -19.50 27.43 4.14
CA ASN A 234 -19.25 26.91 5.49
C ASN A 234 -18.32 27.85 6.29
N PRO A 235 -18.67 29.14 6.45
CA PRO A 235 -17.83 30.07 7.16
C PRO A 235 -17.89 29.80 8.67
N ARG A 236 -16.71 29.77 9.30
CA ARG A 236 -16.45 29.91 10.75
C ARG A 236 -17.60 29.43 11.66
N SER A 237 -17.73 28.11 11.84
CA SER A 237 -18.42 27.60 13.02
C SER A 237 -17.58 27.91 14.27
N VAL A 238 -18.02 28.92 15.03
CA VAL A 238 -17.59 29.32 16.37
C VAL A 238 -16.31 30.17 16.45
N GLY A 239 -16.53 31.50 16.56
CA GLY A 239 -15.50 32.49 16.87
C GLY A 239 -16.06 33.89 17.05
N CYS A 240 -17.25 34.02 17.64
CA CYS A 240 -17.76 35.27 18.21
C CYS A 240 -18.69 34.90 19.38
N CYS A 241 -18.09 34.42 20.47
CA CYS A 241 -18.69 34.57 21.78
C CYS A 241 -17.92 35.71 22.45
N THR A 242 -18.63 36.82 22.63
CA THR A 242 -18.32 37.95 23.51
C THR A 242 -17.98 37.50 24.92
#